data_AF-A0A369T573-F1
#
_entry.id   AF-A0A369T573-F1
#
_cell.length_a   1.000
_cell.length_b   1.000
_cell.length_c   1.000
_cell.angle_alpha   90.00
_cell.angle_beta   90.00
_cell.angle_gamma   90.00
#
_symmetry.space_group_name_H-M   'P 1'
#
loop_
_entity.id
_entity.type
_entity.pdbx_description
1 polymer ?
#
loop_
_entity_poly.entity_id
_entity_poly.type
_entity_poly.pdbx_seq_one_letter_code
_entity_poly.pdbx_strand_id
1 'polypeptide(L)'
;MVTYGLIAAIVLLALAGLYARARVQQIDAREEYRNDFFDAANVLAEREDTPETPLSVVEFLAERVGKRRAPYEMMYFLIHGDARRSANEPAEKLRQLRQDLADMPEELRQQFGKAVAAGSMAITLNSLIVGWLIRRIAMYAVYKRNKRKYDGTDDAGTIAGGWALT
;
A
#
# COMPACT_ATOMS: atom_id res chain seq x y z
N MET A 1 15.21 -5.18 45.63
CA MET A 1 15.34 -4.30 44.45
C MET A 1 16.03 -4.99 43.27
N VAL A 2 17.11 -5.74 43.49
CA VAL A 2 17.87 -6.43 42.42
C VAL A 2 17.03 -7.42 41.61
N THR A 3 16.14 -8.19 42.25
CA THR A 3 15.25 -9.17 41.60
C THR A 3 14.24 -8.54 40.63
N TYR A 4 13.61 -7.41 41.01
CA TYR A 4 12.71 -6.69 40.11
C TYR A 4 13.44 -6.06 38.91
N GLY A 5 14.68 -5.58 39.12
CA GLY A 5 15.53 -5.10 38.02
C GLY A 5 15.88 -6.21 37.02
N LEU A 6 16.17 -7.41 37.53
CA LEU A 6 16.51 -8.57 36.69
C LEU A 6 15.29 -9.08 35.89
N ILE A 7 14.11 -9.12 36.51
CA ILE A 7 12.85 -9.45 35.84
C ILE A 7 12.54 -8.42 34.73
N ALA A 8 12.67 -7.13 35.03
CA ALA A 8 12.45 -6.08 34.04
C ALA A 8 13.42 -6.19 32.84
N ALA A 9 14.70 -6.50 33.10
CA ALA A 9 15.69 -6.70 32.05
C ALA A 9 15.35 -7.91 31.15
N ILE A 10 14.91 -9.03 31.74
CA ILE A 10 14.49 -10.22 30.98
C ILE A 10 13.27 -9.91 30.11
N VAL A 11 12.28 -9.19 30.64
CA VAL A 11 11.09 -8.78 29.87
C VAL A 11 11.47 -7.86 28.71
N LEU A 12 12.36 -6.89 28.92
CA LEU A 12 12.83 -6.00 27.86
C LEU A 12 13.58 -6.76 26.76
N LEU A 13 14.45 -7.70 27.13
CA LEU A 13 15.16 -8.55 26.17
C LEU A 13 14.19 -9.43 25.37
N ALA A 14 13.19 -10.03 26.03
CA ALA A 14 12.17 -10.82 25.37
C ALA A 14 11.35 -9.97 24.37
N LEU A 15 10.94 -8.76 24.77
CA LEU A 15 10.22 -7.83 23.89
C LEU A 15 11.08 -7.38 22.70
N ALA A 16 12.37 -7.09 22.92
CA ALA A 16 13.30 -6.74 21.86
C ALA A 16 13.50 -7.89 20.86
N GLY A 17 13.60 -9.13 21.34
CA GLY A 17 13.69 -10.32 20.50
C GLY A 17 12.43 -10.56 19.66
N LEU A 18 11.25 -10.44 20.27
CA LEU A 18 9.96 -10.52 19.56
C LEU A 18 9.83 -9.42 18.50
N TYR A 19 10.21 -8.19 18.84
CA TYR A 19 10.22 -7.06 17.91
C TYR A 19 11.18 -7.29 16.74
N ALA A 20 12.40 -7.75 17.00
CA ALA A 20 13.38 -8.04 15.96
C ALA A 20 12.88 -9.12 15.00
N ARG A 21 12.30 -10.21 15.52
CA ARG A 21 11.71 -11.27 14.71
C ARG A 21 10.57 -10.75 13.83
N ALA A 22 9.65 -9.98 14.41
CA ALA A 22 8.54 -9.38 13.66
C ALA A 22 9.05 -8.41 12.57
N ARG A 23 10.13 -7.68 12.85
CA ARG A 23 10.74 -6.75 11.90
C ARG A 23 11.42 -7.47 10.73
N VAL A 24 12.10 -8.58 10.98
CA VAL A 24 12.71 -9.41 9.92
C VAL A 24 11.62 -9.95 8.98
N GLN A 25 10.60 -10.60 9.54
CA GLN A 25 9.48 -11.11 8.73
C GLN A 25 8.79 -10.01 7.91
N GLN A 26 8.70 -8.79 8.47
CA GLN A 26 8.14 -7.66 7.76
C GLN A 26 9.04 -7.20 6.59
N ILE A 27 10.36 -7.21 6.77
CA ILE A 27 11.31 -6.84 5.73
C ILE A 27 11.22 -7.87 4.59
N ASP A 28 11.22 -9.15 4.91
CA ASP A 28 11.13 -10.22 3.90
C ASP A 28 9.83 -10.08 3.09
N ALA A 29 8.68 -9.95 3.78
CA ALA A 29 7.40 -9.72 3.11
C ALA A 29 7.39 -8.43 2.29
N ARG A 30 8.03 -7.36 2.77
CA ARG A 30 8.15 -6.11 2.00
C ARG A 30 8.92 -6.33 0.72
N GLU A 31 10.00 -7.09 0.74
CA GLU A 31 10.80 -7.36 -0.44
C GLU A 31 10.04 -8.20 -1.47
N GLU A 32 9.27 -9.18 -1.00
CA GLU A 32 8.35 -9.95 -1.85
C GLU A 32 7.34 -9.02 -2.55
N TYR A 33 6.58 -8.22 -1.81
CA TYR A 33 5.63 -7.27 -2.42
C TYR A 33 6.30 -6.20 -3.27
N ARG A 34 7.54 -5.80 -2.95
CA ARG A 34 8.30 -4.86 -3.77
C ARG A 34 8.66 -5.48 -5.11
N ASN A 35 9.08 -6.75 -5.12
CA ASN A 35 9.43 -7.45 -6.35
C ASN A 35 8.16 -7.68 -7.18
N ASP A 36 7.08 -8.18 -6.58
CA ASP A 36 5.78 -8.35 -7.24
C ASP A 36 5.27 -7.04 -7.87
N PHE A 37 5.47 -5.91 -7.18
CA PHE A 37 5.15 -4.59 -7.70
C PHE A 37 5.96 -4.27 -8.96
N PHE A 38 7.29 -4.43 -8.92
CA PHE A 38 8.13 -4.10 -10.06
C PHE A 38 7.94 -5.07 -11.23
N ASP A 39 7.67 -6.35 -10.97
CA ASP A 39 7.35 -7.32 -12.01
C ASP A 39 6.05 -6.94 -12.74
N ALA A 40 5.00 -6.59 -12.00
CA ALA A 40 3.75 -6.12 -12.59
C ALA A 40 3.90 -4.75 -13.29
N ALA A 41 4.70 -3.84 -12.72
CA ALA A 41 4.97 -2.53 -13.31
C ALA A 41 5.77 -2.62 -14.62
N ASN A 42 6.74 -3.54 -14.71
CA ASN A 42 7.51 -3.76 -15.93
C ASN A 42 6.61 -4.26 -17.06
N VAL A 43 5.68 -5.19 -16.78
CA VAL A 43 4.71 -5.66 -17.78
C VAL A 43 3.83 -4.52 -18.30
N LEU A 44 3.44 -3.58 -17.44
CA LEU A 44 2.68 -2.40 -17.86
C LEU A 44 3.51 -1.42 -18.68
N ALA A 45 4.78 -1.21 -18.32
CA ALA A 45 5.68 -0.27 -18.99
C ALA A 45 6.17 -0.78 -20.36
N GLU A 46 6.30 -2.10 -20.55
CA GLU A 46 6.71 -2.71 -21.82
C GLU A 46 5.60 -2.73 -22.88
N ARG A 47 4.36 -2.45 -22.47
CA ARG A 47 3.15 -2.56 -23.28
C ARG A 47 2.71 -1.18 -23.77
N GLU A 48 2.82 -0.96 -25.08
CA GLU A 48 2.44 0.31 -25.74
C GLU A 48 0.94 0.63 -25.60
N ASP A 49 0.11 -0.38 -25.33
CA ASP A 49 -1.34 -0.27 -25.11
C ASP A 49 -1.73 0.15 -23.68
N THR A 50 -0.76 0.37 -22.79
CA THR A 50 -1.01 0.89 -21.45
C THR A 50 -1.25 2.41 -21.52
N PRO A 51 -2.42 2.92 -21.09
CA PRO A 51 -2.68 4.36 -21.05
C PRO A 51 -1.75 5.08 -20.04
N GLU A 52 -1.50 6.36 -20.28
CA GLU A 52 -0.61 7.16 -19.43
C GLU A 52 -1.11 7.31 -17.98
N THR A 53 -2.43 7.39 -17.77
CA THR A 53 -2.98 7.63 -16.42
C THR A 53 -2.68 6.48 -15.45
N PRO A 54 -2.96 5.19 -15.78
CA PRO A 54 -2.49 4.04 -14.99
C PRO A 54 -0.97 4.01 -14.79
N LEU A 55 -0.19 4.35 -15.82
CA LEU A 55 1.27 4.36 -15.70
C LEU A 55 1.75 5.42 -14.69
N SER A 56 1.16 6.62 -14.71
CA SER A 56 1.49 7.69 -13.76
C SER A 56 1.23 7.29 -12.30
N VAL A 57 0.19 6.47 -12.05
CA VAL A 57 -0.11 5.89 -10.74
C VAL A 57 0.96 4.88 -10.32
N VAL A 58 1.42 4.05 -11.25
CA VAL A 58 2.50 3.08 -10.99
C VAL A 58 3.82 3.80 -10.70
N GLU A 59 4.17 4.83 -11.46
CA GLU A 59 5.36 5.66 -11.20
C GLU A 59 5.30 6.34 -9.83
N PHE A 60 4.15 6.93 -9.49
CA PHE A 60 3.92 7.53 -8.18
C PHE A 60 4.16 6.53 -7.02
N LEU A 61 3.73 5.27 -7.20
CA LEU A 61 3.95 4.20 -6.24
C LEU A 61 5.42 3.76 -6.20
N ALA A 62 6.07 3.62 -7.36
CA ALA A 62 7.47 3.25 -7.46
C ALA A 62 8.36 4.22 -6.66
N GLU A 63 8.12 5.52 -6.77
CA GLU A 63 8.82 6.53 -5.99
C GLU A 63 8.64 6.35 -4.46
N ARG A 64 7.47 5.86 -4.02
CA ARG A 64 7.11 5.78 -2.61
C ARG A 64 7.50 4.47 -1.95
N VAL A 65 7.58 3.37 -2.71
CA VAL A 65 8.00 2.05 -2.21
C VAL A 65 9.40 2.11 -1.57
N GLY A 66 10.29 2.98 -2.10
CA GLY A 66 11.62 3.24 -1.55
C GLY A 66 11.65 4.27 -0.39
N LYS A 67 10.62 5.09 -0.21
CA LYS A 67 10.63 6.21 0.74
C LYS A 67 10.24 5.75 2.15
N ARG A 68 11.15 5.94 3.13
CA ARG A 68 10.91 5.59 4.55
C ARG A 68 9.70 6.30 5.16
N ARG A 69 9.37 7.50 4.70
CA ARG A 69 8.25 8.33 5.21
C ARG A 69 6.91 8.03 4.54
N ALA A 70 6.88 7.26 3.45
CA ALA A 70 5.66 6.97 2.71
C ALA A 70 4.50 6.40 3.54
N PRO A 71 4.71 5.54 4.56
CA PRO A 71 3.62 5.12 5.45
C PRO A 71 3.01 6.28 6.23
N TYR A 72 3.83 7.22 6.69
CA TYR A 72 3.36 8.34 7.51
C TYR A 72 2.57 9.32 6.66
N GLU A 73 3.03 9.55 5.42
CA GLU A 73 2.30 10.34 4.43
C GLU A 73 0.96 9.67 4.13
N MET A 74 0.94 8.37 3.82
CA MET A 74 -0.29 7.61 3.58
C MET A 74 -1.26 7.69 4.76
N MET A 75 -0.76 7.53 6.00
CA MET A 75 -1.58 7.67 7.20
C MET A 75 -2.12 9.09 7.37
N TYR A 76 -1.28 10.11 7.14
CA TYR A 76 -1.68 11.50 7.23
C TYR A 76 -2.82 11.80 6.26
N PHE A 77 -2.72 11.32 5.01
CA PHE A 77 -3.79 11.41 4.02
C PHE A 77 -5.06 10.70 4.47
N LEU A 78 -4.98 9.45 4.94
CA LEU A 78 -6.15 8.68 5.40
C LEU A 78 -6.88 9.36 6.57
N ILE A 79 -6.15 10.03 7.47
CA ILE A 79 -6.73 10.70 8.63
C ILE A 79 -7.30 12.08 8.25
N HIS A 80 -6.57 12.85 7.45
CA HIS A 80 -6.90 14.26 7.20
C HIS A 80 -7.76 14.46 5.96
N GLY A 81 -7.93 13.44 5.12
CA GLY A 81 -8.94 13.32 4.07
C GLY A 81 -8.85 14.35 2.94
N ASP A 82 -8.88 15.63 3.27
CA ASP A 82 -8.91 16.77 2.37
C ASP A 82 -9.02 18.04 3.22
N ALA A 83 -8.28 19.10 2.93
CA ALA A 83 -8.71 20.41 3.43
C ALA A 83 -8.38 21.58 2.51
N ARG A 84 -7.59 21.39 1.43
CA ARG A 84 -7.13 22.53 0.62
C ARG A 84 -6.90 22.28 -0.87
N ARG A 85 -7.22 21.12 -1.46
CA ARG A 85 -6.95 20.90 -2.90
C ARG A 85 -8.23 20.57 -3.67
N SER A 86 -8.85 21.65 -4.15
CA SER A 86 -9.77 21.72 -5.29
C SER A 86 -10.72 20.53 -5.47
N ALA A 87 -11.94 20.65 -4.98
CA ALA A 87 -13.00 19.64 -5.10
C ALA A 87 -13.36 19.21 -6.55
N ASN A 88 -12.75 19.79 -7.58
CA ASN A 88 -13.06 19.52 -8.99
C ASN A 88 -11.97 18.74 -9.74
N GLU A 89 -10.71 18.72 -9.27
CA GLU A 89 -9.60 18.06 -9.98
C GLU A 89 -9.47 16.55 -9.68
N PRO A 90 -9.65 16.06 -8.43
CA PRO A 90 -9.55 14.63 -8.13
C PRO A 90 -10.66 13.81 -8.79
N ALA A 91 -11.87 14.36 -8.90
CA ALA A 91 -13.02 13.67 -9.47
C ALA A 91 -12.85 13.41 -10.97
N GLU A 92 -12.31 14.36 -11.71
CA GLU A 92 -12.08 14.21 -13.16
C GLU A 92 -10.93 13.24 -13.45
N LYS A 93 -9.82 13.33 -12.70
CA LYS A 93 -8.72 12.34 -12.79
C LYS A 93 -9.16 10.93 -12.42
N LEU A 94 -10.02 10.80 -11.41
CA LEU A 94 -10.63 9.52 -11.04
C LEU A 94 -11.54 8.97 -12.13
N ARG A 95 -12.33 9.85 -12.76
CA ARG A 95 -13.19 9.46 -13.87
C ARG A 95 -12.35 9.00 -15.06
N GLN A 96 -11.29 9.73 -15.39
CA GLN A 96 -10.37 9.39 -16.46
C GLN A 96 -9.64 8.07 -16.18
N LEU A 97 -9.10 7.85 -14.98
CA LEU A 97 -8.49 6.56 -14.63
C LEU A 97 -9.50 5.41 -14.78
N ARG A 98 -10.75 5.59 -14.35
CA ARG A 98 -11.78 4.54 -14.49
C ARG A 98 -12.10 4.24 -15.95
N GLN A 99 -12.09 5.25 -16.82
CA GLN A 99 -12.29 5.08 -18.26
C GLN A 99 -11.09 4.36 -18.87
N ASP A 100 -9.88 4.83 -18.60
CA ASP A 100 -8.63 4.21 -19.09
C ASP A 100 -8.51 2.73 -18.65
N LEU A 101 -8.94 2.41 -17.41
CA LEU A 101 -8.98 1.02 -16.92
C LEU A 101 -10.11 0.17 -17.54
N ALA A 102 -11.20 0.80 -18.01
CA ALA A 102 -12.28 0.09 -18.69
C ALA A 102 -11.91 -0.24 -20.14
N ASP A 103 -11.15 0.64 -20.78
CA ASP A 103 -10.70 0.50 -22.18
C ASP A 103 -9.45 -0.37 -22.32
N MET A 104 -8.73 -0.60 -21.22
CA MET A 104 -7.54 -1.45 -21.16
C MET A 104 -7.87 -2.95 -21.27
N PRO A 105 -7.04 -3.75 -21.97
CA PRO A 105 -7.13 -5.21 -21.95
C PRO A 105 -7.17 -5.79 -20.54
N GLU A 106 -7.97 -6.85 -20.35
CA GLU A 106 -8.18 -7.45 -19.02
C GLU A 106 -6.88 -7.92 -18.36
N GLU A 107 -5.93 -8.43 -19.15
CA GLU A 107 -4.61 -8.84 -18.68
C GLU A 107 -3.83 -7.67 -18.07
N LEU A 108 -3.79 -6.52 -18.73
CA LEU A 108 -3.12 -5.32 -18.23
C LEU A 108 -3.84 -4.73 -17.02
N ARG A 109 -5.18 -4.76 -17.02
CA ARG A 109 -5.97 -4.31 -15.86
C ARG A 109 -5.66 -5.15 -14.62
N GLN A 110 -5.46 -6.46 -14.78
CA GLN A 110 -5.04 -7.34 -13.69
C GLN A 110 -3.62 -7.00 -13.22
N GLN A 111 -2.68 -6.71 -14.12
CA GLN A 111 -1.32 -6.30 -13.74
C GLN A 111 -1.31 -4.96 -13.03
N PHE A 112 -2.12 -3.99 -13.47
CA PHE A 112 -2.30 -2.72 -12.77
C PHE A 112 -2.85 -2.93 -11.36
N GLY A 113 -3.87 -3.79 -11.21
CA GLY A 113 -4.39 -4.15 -9.89
C GLY A 113 -3.33 -4.76 -8.97
N LYS A 114 -2.53 -5.69 -9.50
CA LYS A 114 -1.40 -6.30 -8.77
C LYS A 114 -0.35 -5.26 -8.39
N ALA A 115 0.07 -4.40 -9.32
CA ALA A 115 1.04 -3.35 -9.05
C ALA A 115 0.55 -2.43 -7.92
N VAL A 116 -0.69 -1.94 -7.99
CA VAL A 116 -1.21 -1.06 -6.93
C VAL A 116 -1.28 -1.78 -5.59
N ALA A 117 -1.81 -3.01 -5.55
CA ALA A 117 -1.93 -3.77 -4.31
C ALA A 117 -0.55 -4.05 -3.69
N ALA A 118 0.38 -4.58 -4.49
CA ALA A 118 1.73 -4.92 -4.05
C ALA A 118 2.52 -3.68 -3.64
N GLY A 119 2.48 -2.60 -4.42
CA GLY A 119 3.14 -1.34 -4.11
C GLY A 119 2.61 -0.71 -2.82
N SER A 120 1.29 -0.72 -2.62
CA SER A 120 0.67 -0.21 -1.39
C SER A 120 1.05 -1.06 -0.18
N MET A 121 1.04 -2.39 -0.30
CA MET A 121 1.47 -3.29 0.77
C MET A 121 2.93 -3.08 1.13
N ALA A 122 3.82 -3.02 0.12
CA ALA A 122 5.24 -2.73 0.32
C ALA A 122 5.46 -1.39 1.04
N ILE A 123 4.68 -0.36 0.70
CA ILE A 123 4.71 0.91 1.42
C ILE A 123 4.26 0.71 2.86
N THR A 124 3.11 0.09 3.15
CA THR A 124 2.67 -0.10 4.54
C THR A 124 3.68 -0.92 5.36
N LEU A 125 4.45 -1.81 4.74
CA LEU A 125 5.46 -2.62 5.43
C LEU A 125 6.75 -1.86 5.76
N ASN A 126 6.93 -0.62 5.29
CA ASN A 126 8.05 0.23 5.72
C ASN A 126 8.02 0.54 7.23
N SER A 127 6.84 0.57 7.85
CA SER A 127 6.65 0.82 9.29
C SER A 127 5.83 -0.29 9.94
N LEU A 128 6.28 -0.86 11.06
CA LEU A 128 5.52 -1.85 11.83
C LEU A 128 4.21 -1.25 12.35
N ILE A 129 4.32 -0.16 13.10
CA ILE A 129 3.21 0.43 13.85
C ILE A 129 2.27 1.16 12.90
N VAL A 130 2.81 2.06 12.06
CA VAL A 130 1.99 2.84 11.13
C VAL A 130 1.42 1.96 10.05
N GLY A 131 2.19 0.99 9.54
CA GLY A 131 1.69 0.00 8.60
C GLY A 131 0.56 -0.85 9.17
N TRP A 132 0.71 -1.31 10.42
CA TRP A 132 -0.34 -2.06 11.11
C TRP A 132 -1.60 -1.21 11.27
N LEU A 133 -1.47 0.06 11.66
CA LEU A 133 -2.60 0.98 11.77
C LEU A 133 -3.26 1.24 10.41
N ILE A 134 -2.49 1.47 9.33
CA ILE A 134 -3.04 1.68 7.98
C ILE A 134 -3.80 0.45 7.54
N ARG A 135 -3.18 -0.73 7.63
CA ARG A 135 -3.84 -1.99 7.30
C ARG A 135 -5.10 -2.15 8.13
N ARG A 136 -5.09 -1.80 9.42
CA ARG A 136 -6.28 -1.88 10.27
C ARG A 136 -7.37 -0.90 9.84
N ILE A 137 -7.05 0.37 9.57
CA ILE A 137 -8.01 1.41 9.21
C ILE A 137 -8.58 1.16 7.81
N ALA A 138 -7.72 0.87 6.84
CA ALA A 138 -8.12 0.55 5.47
C ALA A 138 -8.89 -0.78 5.39
N MET A 139 -8.49 -1.83 6.12
CA MET A 139 -9.21 -3.11 6.12
C MET A 139 -10.48 -3.11 6.98
N TYR A 140 -10.65 -2.20 7.95
CA TYR A 140 -11.91 -2.10 8.72
C TYR A 140 -13.08 -1.62 7.83
N ALA A 141 -12.79 -0.79 6.82
CA ALA A 141 -13.77 -0.40 5.80
C ALA A 141 -14.12 -1.56 4.85
N VAL A 142 -13.18 -2.46 4.57
CA VAL A 142 -13.31 -3.60 3.64
C VAL A 142 -14.01 -4.81 4.29
N TYR A 143 -13.74 -5.09 5.58
CA TYR A 143 -14.31 -6.25 6.31
C TYR A 143 -15.85 -6.24 6.39
N LYS A 144 -16.47 -5.07 6.18
CA LYS A 144 -17.93 -4.94 6.12
C LYS A 144 -18.54 -5.43 4.80
N ARG A 145 -17.74 -5.69 3.75
CA ARG A 145 -18.22 -5.94 2.38
C ARG A 145 -17.97 -7.35 1.84
N ASN A 146 -16.97 -8.10 2.29
CA ASN A 146 -16.80 -9.49 1.83
C ASN A 146 -16.12 -10.39 2.88
N LYS A 147 -16.82 -11.43 3.37
CA LYS A 147 -16.41 -12.25 4.54
C LYS A 147 -15.63 -13.52 4.21
N ARG A 148 -15.46 -13.91 2.93
CA ARG A 148 -15.12 -15.33 2.63
C ARG A 148 -13.88 -15.63 1.80
N LYS A 149 -13.17 -14.66 1.23
CA LYS A 149 -11.83 -14.85 0.64
C LYS A 149 -11.28 -13.47 0.30
N TYR A 150 -10.19 -13.08 0.96
CA TYR A 150 -9.49 -11.83 0.70
C TYR A 150 -8.27 -12.17 -0.15
N ASP A 151 -8.27 -11.80 -1.43
CA ASP A 151 -7.14 -11.98 -2.35
C ASP A 151 -6.48 -10.66 -2.74
N GLY A 152 -6.96 -9.52 -2.22
CA GLY A 152 -6.40 -8.20 -2.44
C GLY A 152 -6.65 -7.61 -3.84
N THR A 153 -7.30 -8.34 -4.75
CA THR A 153 -7.49 -7.92 -6.15
C THR A 153 -8.62 -6.91 -6.33
N ASP A 154 -9.71 -7.05 -5.56
CA ASP A 154 -10.87 -6.13 -5.62
C ASP A 154 -10.59 -4.74 -4.99
N ASP A 155 -9.55 -4.62 -4.15
CA ASP A 155 -9.28 -3.42 -3.36
C ASP A 155 -8.16 -2.54 -3.93
N ALA A 156 -7.44 -3.01 -4.94
CA ALA A 156 -6.46 -2.23 -5.68
C ALA A 156 -7.07 -0.95 -6.26
N GLY A 157 -8.31 -1.01 -6.77
CA GLY A 157 -9.02 0.17 -7.29
C GLY A 157 -9.44 1.18 -6.22
N THR A 158 -9.73 0.73 -4.99
CA THR A 158 -10.09 1.63 -3.87
C THR A 158 -8.85 2.28 -3.25
N ILE A 159 -7.73 1.55 -3.19
CA ILE A 159 -6.44 2.04 -2.71
C ILE A 159 -5.75 2.95 -3.75
N ALA A 160 -5.83 2.61 -5.05
CA ALA A 160 -5.39 3.47 -6.17
C ALA A 160 -6.17 4.79 -6.19
N GLY A 161 -7.51 4.70 -6.10
CA GLY A 161 -8.38 5.84 -6.33
C GLY A 161 -8.28 6.95 -5.28
N GLY A 162 -8.06 6.60 -4.00
CA GLY A 162 -8.03 7.59 -2.93
C GLY A 162 -6.68 8.30 -2.74
N TRP A 163 -5.57 7.67 -3.11
CA TRP A 163 -4.24 8.13 -2.70
C TRP A 163 -3.21 8.22 -3.83
N ALA A 164 -3.34 7.44 -4.90
CA ALA A 164 -2.41 7.53 -6.03
C ALA A 164 -2.81 8.58 -7.08
N LEU A 165 -4.06 9.07 -7.03
CA LEU A 165 -4.61 10.07 -7.96
C LEU A 165 -4.70 11.51 -7.38
N THR A 166 -4.15 11.74 -6.19
CA THR A 166 -4.02 13.06 -5.54
C THR A 166 -2.65 13.68 -5.80
#